data_AF-A0A353V9U3-F1
#
_entry.id   AF-A0A353V9U3-F1
#
_cell.length_a   1.000
_cell.length_b   1.000
_cell.length_c   1.000
_cell.angle_alpha   90.00
_cell.angle_beta   90.00
_cell.angle_gamma   90.00
#
_symmetry.space_group_name_H-M   'P 1'
#
loop_
_entity.id
_entity.type
_entity.pdbx_description
1 polymer ?
#
loop_
_entity_poly.entity_id
_entity_poly.type
_entity_poly.pdbx_seq_one_letter_code
_entity_poly.pdbx_strand_id
1 'polypeptide(L)'
;MKKEYDFTKGKRGPVIRQRGKTRITIHIDDAVLEAFRERADAEGRGYQTMINEALREHLGRSGERVSAETIRRIVREELRKTG
;
A
#
# COMPACT_ATOMS: atom_id res chain seq x y z
N MET A 1 35.98 -21.44 3.53
CA MET A 1 35.87 -19.98 3.30
C MET A 1 37.13 -19.51 2.59
N LYS A 2 37.02 -18.67 1.55
CA LYS A 2 38.20 -18.08 0.90
C LYS A 2 38.76 -16.96 1.77
N LYS A 3 40.10 -16.82 1.79
CA LYS A 3 40.82 -15.82 2.59
C LYS A 3 40.54 -14.39 2.14
N GLU A 4 40.31 -14.17 0.84
CA GLU A 4 40.12 -12.83 0.27
C GLU A 4 39.03 -12.86 -0.80
N TYR A 5 38.19 -11.82 -0.79
CA TYR A 5 37.12 -11.59 -1.75
C TYR A 5 37.37 -10.25 -2.44
N ASP A 6 37.41 -10.27 -3.76
CA ASP A 6 37.56 -9.06 -4.58
C ASP A 6 36.21 -8.33 -4.69
N PHE A 7 36.12 -7.15 -4.05
CA PHE A 7 34.94 -6.29 -4.04
C PHE A 7 35.05 -5.09 -4.98
N THR A 8 36.04 -5.05 -5.89
CA THR A 8 36.26 -3.92 -6.81
C THR A 8 35.05 -3.57 -7.69
N LYS A 9 34.14 -4.52 -7.94
CA LYS A 9 32.87 -4.32 -8.68
C LYS A 9 31.62 -4.24 -7.78
N GLY A 10 31.79 -4.18 -6.46
CA GLY A 10 30.69 -4.13 -5.50
C GLY A 10 29.91 -2.81 -5.59
N LYS A 11 28.65 -2.87 -6.01
CA LYS A 11 27.73 -1.71 -5.93
C LYS A 11 26.96 -1.76 -4.62
N ARG A 12 27.02 -0.68 -3.84
CA ARG A 12 26.21 -0.52 -2.62
C ARG A 12 24.74 -0.46 -3.01
N GLY A 13 23.96 -1.44 -2.57
CA GLY A 13 22.52 -1.49 -2.81
C GLY A 13 21.93 -2.80 -2.27
N PRO A 14 20.62 -2.85 -2.03
CA PRO A 14 19.96 -4.09 -1.66
C PRO A 14 20.17 -5.13 -2.75
N VAL A 15 20.57 -6.35 -2.36
CA VAL A 15 20.83 -7.49 -3.25
C VAL A 15 19.58 -7.86 -4.05
N ILE A 16 18.40 -7.56 -3.52
CA ILE A 16 17.10 -7.82 -4.14
C ILE A 16 16.30 -6.52 -4.19
N ARG A 17 16.03 -6.02 -5.39
CA ARG A 17 15.04 -4.95 -5.59
C ARG A 17 13.64 -5.53 -5.40
N GLN A 18 12.86 -4.96 -4.50
CA GLN A 18 11.44 -5.32 -4.38
C GLN A 18 10.73 -4.90 -5.68
N ARG A 19 10.33 -5.87 -6.52
CA ARG A 19 9.62 -5.60 -7.78
C ARG A 19 8.36 -4.77 -7.51
N GLY A 20 8.19 -3.66 -8.23
CA GLY A 20 7.01 -2.81 -8.15
C GLY A 20 6.92 -1.86 -6.95
N LYS A 21 7.96 -1.78 -6.09
CA LYS A 21 8.02 -0.83 -4.98
C LYS A 21 9.23 0.10 -5.15
N THR A 22 8.98 1.40 -5.12
CA THR A 22 10.02 2.43 -5.18
C THR A 22 10.33 2.91 -3.76
N ARG A 23 11.60 2.85 -3.34
CA ARG A 23 12.03 3.50 -2.10
C ARG A 23 12.07 5.00 -2.32
N ILE A 24 11.29 5.73 -1.52
CA ILE A 24 11.26 7.19 -1.52
C ILE A 24 11.66 7.70 -0.14
N THR A 25 12.22 8.90 -0.09
CA THR A 25 12.43 9.64 1.15
C THR A 25 11.28 10.62 1.30
N ILE A 26 10.45 10.42 2.31
CA ILE A 26 9.31 11.30 2.64
C ILE A 26 9.33 11.58 4.14
N HIS A 27 8.86 12.76 4.54
CA HIS A 27 8.58 13.07 5.93
C HIS A 27 7.14 12.63 6.24
N ILE A 28 6.96 11.90 7.34
CA ILE A 28 5.68 11.51 7.90
C ILE A 28 5.74 11.88 9.38
N ASP A 29 4.64 12.42 9.92
CA ASP A 29 4.57 12.75 11.34
C ASP A 29 4.78 11.50 12.22
N ASP A 30 5.54 11.65 13.30
CA ASP A 30 5.86 10.55 14.21
C ASP A 30 4.60 9.89 14.78
N ALA A 31 3.59 10.69 15.14
CA ALA A 31 2.31 10.20 15.65
C ALA A 31 1.57 9.30 14.63
N VAL A 32 1.68 9.63 13.34
CA VAL A 32 1.08 8.83 12.27
C VAL A 32 1.86 7.54 12.09
N LEU A 33 3.19 7.61 12.08
CA LEU A 33 4.05 6.43 11.95
C LEU A 33 3.81 5.43 13.09
N GLU A 34 3.74 5.90 14.33
CA GLU A 34 3.49 5.06 15.51
C GLU A 34 2.09 4.42 15.45
N ALA A 35 1.05 5.17 15.08
CA ALA A 35 -0.29 4.62 14.92
C ALA A 35 -0.35 3.51 13.86
N PHE A 36 0.39 3.64 12.75
CA PHE A 36 0.49 2.58 11.74
C PHE A 36 1.31 1.38 12.20
N ARG A 37 2.30 1.57 13.08
CA ARG A 37 3.07 0.47 13.69
C ARG A 37 2.21 -0.35 14.62
N GLU A 38 1.54 0.29 15.57
CA GLU A 38 0.66 -0.39 16.54
C GLU A 38 -0.44 -1.21 15.86
N ARG A 39 -1.10 -0.63 14.84
CA ARG A 39 -2.14 -1.32 14.08
C ARG A 39 -1.58 -2.48 13.26
N ALA A 40 -0.44 -2.29 12.62
CA ALA A 40 0.17 -3.33 11.80
C ALA A 40 0.67 -4.50 12.65
N ASP A 41 1.24 -4.23 13.83
CA ASP A 41 1.66 -5.25 14.78
C ASP A 41 0.45 -6.06 15.29
N ALA A 42 -0.67 -5.40 15.59
CA ALA A 42 -1.91 -6.06 16.00
C ALA A 42 -2.49 -6.98 14.90
N GLU A 43 -2.36 -6.59 13.64
CA GLU A 43 -2.84 -7.37 12.48
C GLU A 43 -1.81 -8.36 11.91
N GLY A 44 -0.59 -8.40 12.48
CA GLY A 44 0.51 -9.22 11.96
C GLY A 44 0.97 -8.82 10.56
N ARG A 45 0.76 -7.55 10.17
CA ARG A 45 1.12 -6.99 8.86
C ARG A 45 2.30 -6.04 9.00
N GLY A 46 2.96 -5.72 7.88
CA GLY A 46 4.00 -4.69 7.87
C GLY A 46 3.39 -3.29 7.79
N TYR A 47 3.80 -2.36 8.67
CA TYR A 47 3.31 -0.97 8.67
C TYR A 47 3.49 -0.28 7.30
N GLN A 48 4.59 -0.57 6.58
CA GLN A 48 4.82 -0.04 5.23
C GLN A 48 3.79 -0.55 4.21
N THR A 49 3.30 -1.79 4.37
CA THR A 49 2.24 -2.34 3.52
C THR A 49 0.93 -1.62 3.82
N MET A 50 0.61 -1.41 5.09
CA MET A 50 -0.61 -0.72 5.53
C MET A 50 -0.64 0.75 5.06
N ILE A 51 0.50 1.46 5.14
CA ILE A 51 0.62 2.83 4.59
C ILE A 51 0.38 2.82 3.08
N ASN A 52 0.96 1.88 2.34
CA ASN A 52 0.72 1.78 0.89
C ASN A 52 -0.73 1.43 0.55
N GLU A 53 -1.41 0.61 1.35
CA GLU A 53 -2.83 0.31 1.19
C GLU A 53 -3.68 1.54 1.45
N ALA A 54 -3.41 2.31 2.51
CA ALA A 54 -4.11 3.57 2.78
C ALA A 54 -3.92 4.59 1.64
N LEU A 55 -2.70 4.71 1.10
CA LEU A 55 -2.43 5.56 -0.07
C LEU A 55 -3.18 5.06 -1.31
N ARG A 56 -3.22 3.75 -1.57
CA ARG A 56 -4.00 3.16 -2.67
C ARG A 56 -5.49 3.38 -2.48
N GLU A 57 -6.01 3.25 -1.27
CA GLU A 57 -7.41 3.51 -0.98
C GLU A 57 -7.76 4.97 -1.20
N HIS A 58 -6.90 5.89 -0.77
CA HIS A 58 -7.08 7.32 -1.03
C HIS A 58 -7.07 7.65 -2.53
N LEU A 59 -6.15 7.05 -3.29
CA LEU A 59 -6.09 7.20 -4.76
C LEU A 59 -7.25 6.50 -5.46
N GLY A 60 -7.69 5.34 -4.97
CA GLY A 60 -8.86 4.60 -5.48
C GLY A 60 -10.19 5.32 -5.20
N ARG A 61 -10.29 6.00 -4.06
CA ARG A 61 -11.39 6.94 -3.74
C ARG A 61 -11.34 8.21 -4.58
N SER A 62 -10.22 8.48 -5.25
CA SER A 62 -10.05 9.59 -6.21
C SER A 62 -10.42 9.19 -7.64
N GLY A 63 -10.51 7.88 -7.95
CA GLY A 63 -10.86 7.35 -9.28
C GLY A 63 -12.35 7.15 -9.52
N GLU A 64 -13.11 6.75 -8.51
CA GLU A 64 -14.57 6.66 -8.64
C GLU A 64 -15.17 6.53 -7.24
N ARG A 65 -15.61 7.65 -6.66
CA ARG A 65 -16.66 7.54 -5.64
C ARG A 65 -17.83 6.92 -6.39
N VAL A 66 -18.19 5.67 -6.08
CA VAL A 66 -19.46 5.11 -6.54
C VAL A 66 -20.53 6.09 -6.06
N SER A 67 -21.06 6.88 -6.99
CA SER A 67 -21.97 7.94 -6.64
C SER A 67 -23.22 7.31 -6.03
N ALA A 68 -23.86 8.01 -5.11
CA ALA A 68 -25.15 7.57 -4.57
C ALA A 68 -26.19 7.34 -5.69
N GLU A 69 -25.96 7.89 -6.89
CA GLU A 69 -26.76 7.63 -8.09
C GLU A 69 -26.45 6.27 -8.71
N THR A 70 -25.19 5.86 -8.80
CA THR A 70 -24.81 4.51 -9.26
C THR A 70 -25.38 3.44 -8.33
N ILE A 71 -25.33 3.65 -7.01
CA ILE A 71 -25.96 2.74 -6.04
C ILE A 71 -27.48 2.71 -6.23
N ARG A 72 -28.14 3.88 -6.37
CA ARG A 72 -29.59 3.95 -6.58
C ARG A 72 -30.05 3.32 -7.89
N ARG A 73 -29.25 3.42 -8.96
CA ARG A 73 -29.52 2.78 -10.25
C ARG A 73 -29.51 1.26 -10.12
N ILE A 74 -28.46 0.70 -9.53
CA ILE A 74 -28.32 -0.75 -9.33
C ILE A 74 -29.47 -1.29 -8.46
N VAL A 75 -29.79 -0.63 -7.35
CA VAL A 75 -30.91 -1.04 -6.48
C VAL A 75 -32.26 -1.02 -7.20
N ARG A 76 -32.51 -0.01 -8.06
CA ARG A 76 -33.75 0.09 -8.83
C ARG A 76 -33.84 -0.96 -9.95
N GLU A 77 -32.71 -1.30 -10.57
CA GLU A 77 -32.65 -2.37 -11.57
C GLU A 77 -32.94 -3.74 -10.95
N GLU A 78 -32.38 -4.04 -9.78
CA GLU A 78 -32.64 -5.30 -9.08
C GLU A 78 -34.08 -5.42 -8.55
N LEU A 79 -34.68 -4.32 -8.09
CA LEU A 79 -36.10 -4.29 -7.70
C LEU A 79 -37.07 -4.48 -8.87
N ARG A 80 -36.69 -4.10 -10.10
CA ARG A 80 -37.51 -4.30 -11.31
C ARG A 80 -37.36 -5.69 -11.93
N LYS A 81 -36.24 -6.38 -11.67
CA LYS A 81 -36.02 -7.77 -12.10
C LYS A 81 -36.74 -8.78 -11.19
N THR A 82 -37.00 -8.40 -9.95
CA THR A 82 -37.58 -9.28 -8.93
C THR A 82 -39.09 -9.06 -8.73
N GLY A 83 -39.68 -8.08 -9.43
CA GLY A 83 -41.14 -7.90 -9.52
C GLY A 83 -41.66 -8.39 -10.86
#